data_AF-A0A7S3BQS4-F1
#
_entry.id   AF-A0A7S3BQS4-F1
#
_cell.length_a   1.000
_cell.length_b   1.000
_cell.length_c   1.000
_cell.angle_alpha   90.00
_cell.angle_beta   90.00
_cell.angle_gamma   90.00
#
_symmetry.space_group_name_H-M   'P 1'
#
loop_
_entity.id
_entity.type
_entity.pdbx_description
1 polymer ?
#
loop_
_entity_poly.entity_id
_entity_poly.type
_entity_poly.pdbx_seq_one_letter_code
_entity_poly.pdbx_strand_id
1 'polypeptide(L)'
;MMLEQWTARAEESLRNGWYWKYELVSVKVDSVTPSAGGSKATVECTLQETAQLYDGGQPDLNDSYKAKYQARYVMEWFPEDVCWKITSGVVLPNK
;
A
#
# COMPACT_ATOMS: atom_id res chain seq x y z
N MET A 1 -0.62 -13.24 -2.22
CA MET A 1 0.13 -12.53 -1.16
C MET A 1 0.30 -11.04 -1.52
N MET A 2 0.77 -10.16 -0.62
CA MET A 2 0.93 -8.72 -0.92
C MET A 2 1.76 -8.49 -2.18
N LEU A 3 2.93 -9.13 -2.29
CA LEU A 3 3.80 -9.02 -3.46
C LEU A 3 3.10 -9.39 -4.77
N GLU A 4 2.53 -10.60 -4.83
CA GLU A 4 1.86 -11.10 -6.04
C GLU A 4 0.72 -10.19 -6.54
N GLN A 5 -0.11 -9.67 -5.63
CA GLN A 5 -1.24 -8.82 -5.99
C GLN A 5 -0.76 -7.48 -6.56
N TRP A 6 0.24 -6.86 -5.93
CA TRP A 6 0.77 -5.58 -6.39
C TRP A 6 1.59 -5.71 -7.67
N THR A 7 2.34 -6.81 -7.83
CA THR A 7 3.02 -7.13 -9.09
C THR A 7 2.00 -7.31 -10.23
N ALA A 8 0.96 -8.11 -10.04
CA ALA A 8 -0.06 -8.33 -11.06
C ALA A 8 -0.76 -7.02 -11.47
N ARG A 9 -1.09 -6.15 -10.52
CA ARG A 9 -1.70 -4.83 -10.79
C ARG A 9 -0.75 -3.89 -11.55
N ALA A 10 0.53 -3.89 -11.20
CA ALA A 10 1.53 -3.09 -11.91
C ALA A 10 1.71 -3.56 -13.35
N GLU A 11 1.78 -4.88 -13.58
CA GLU A 11 1.86 -5.46 -14.92
C GLU A 11 0.61 -5.21 -15.75
N GLU A 12 -0.58 -5.27 -15.14
CA GLU A 12 -1.84 -4.94 -15.82
C GLU A 12 -1.86 -3.49 -16.26
N SER A 13 -1.47 -2.56 -15.38
CA SER A 13 -1.39 -1.14 -15.70
C SER A 13 -0.45 -0.90 -16.89
N LEU A 14 0.74 -1.53 -16.87
CA LEU A 14 1.70 -1.44 -17.96
C LEU A 14 1.15 -1.98 -19.29
N ARG A 15 0.49 -3.15 -19.28
CA ARG A 15 -0.10 -3.74 -20.50
C ARG A 15 -1.19 -2.86 -21.10
N ASN A 16 -1.97 -2.20 -20.27
CA ASN A 16 -3.08 -1.35 -20.72
C ASN A 16 -2.63 0.09 -21.05
N GLY A 17 -1.36 0.44 -20.83
CA GLY A 17 -0.85 1.79 -21.08
C GLY A 17 -1.34 2.82 -20.05
N TRP A 18 -1.73 2.35 -18.86
CA TRP A 18 -2.20 3.17 -17.76
C TRP A 18 -1.14 3.26 -16.67
N TYR A 19 -1.11 4.38 -15.97
CA TYR A 19 -0.27 4.51 -14.79
C TYR A 19 -0.89 5.46 -13.77
N TRP A 20 -0.56 5.24 -12.51
CA TRP A 20 -0.98 6.09 -11.41
C TRP A 20 0.18 6.97 -10.96
N LYS A 21 -0.09 8.25 -10.72
CA LYS A 21 0.77 9.11 -9.91
C LYS A 21 0.20 9.17 -8.50
N TYR A 22 0.84 8.47 -7.58
CA TYR A 22 0.51 8.52 -6.16
C TYR A 22 1.35 9.58 -5.45
N GLU A 23 0.72 10.35 -4.58
CA GLU A 23 1.41 11.26 -3.65
C GLU A 23 0.94 10.98 -2.23
N LEU A 24 1.89 10.64 -1.35
CA LEU A 24 1.62 10.46 0.07
C LEU A 24 1.57 11.84 0.74
N VAL A 25 0.38 12.27 1.13
CA VAL A 25 0.15 13.57 1.78
C VAL A 25 0.51 13.50 3.27
N SER A 26 0.08 12.44 3.96
CA SER A 26 0.48 12.20 5.35
C SER A 26 0.40 10.73 5.71
N VAL A 27 1.22 10.33 6.68
CA VAL A 27 1.16 9.02 7.31
C VAL A 27 1.34 9.17 8.81
N LYS A 28 0.48 8.49 9.57
CA LYS A 28 0.62 8.36 11.02
C LYS A 28 0.59 6.89 11.37
N VAL A 29 1.65 6.40 12.03
CA VAL A 29 1.63 5.08 12.65
C VAL A 29 0.79 5.18 13.91
N ASP A 30 -0.30 4.43 13.96
CA ASP A 30 -1.24 4.41 15.09
C ASP A 30 -0.82 3.37 16.12
N SER A 31 -0.37 2.20 15.68
CA SER A 31 0.15 1.16 16.57
C SER A 31 1.14 0.24 15.88
N VAL A 32 2.03 -0.34 16.68
CA VAL A 32 2.93 -1.43 16.29
C VAL A 32 2.80 -2.52 17.34
N THR A 33 2.42 -3.72 16.91
CA THR A 33 2.24 -4.90 17.77
C THR A 33 3.17 -6.02 17.30
N PRO A 34 4.34 -6.20 17.94
CA PRO A 34 5.25 -7.31 17.63
C PRO A 34 4.65 -8.66 18.05
N SER A 35 4.99 -9.70 17.30
CA SER A 35 4.77 -11.09 17.71
C SER A 35 5.77 -11.49 18.80
N ALA A 36 5.46 -12.56 19.56
CA ALA A 36 6.32 -13.05 20.64
C ALA A 36 7.76 -13.40 20.19
N GLY A 37 7.93 -13.84 18.94
CA GLY A 37 9.24 -14.16 18.37
C GLY A 37 10.00 -12.98 17.77
N GLY A 38 9.39 -11.78 17.73
CA GLY A 38 10.02 -10.56 17.22
C GLY A 38 10.27 -10.53 15.70
N SER A 39 10.03 -11.62 14.98
CA SER A 39 10.22 -11.74 13.52
C SER A 39 9.00 -11.32 12.70
N LYS A 40 7.91 -10.96 13.36
CA LYS A 40 6.65 -10.51 12.75
C LYS A 40 6.05 -9.37 13.55
N ALA A 41 5.46 -8.40 12.88
CA ALA A 41 4.77 -7.28 13.52
C ALA A 41 3.49 -6.92 12.75
N THR A 42 2.45 -6.52 13.50
CA THR A 42 1.26 -5.88 12.94
C THR A 42 1.40 -4.38 13.10
N VAL A 43 1.24 -3.63 12.03
CA VAL A 43 1.33 -2.16 12.01
C VAL A 43 -0.01 -1.60 11.55
N GLU A 44 -0.63 -0.75 12.36
CA GLU A 44 -1.79 0.02 11.96
C GLU A 44 -1.38 1.46 11.72
N CYS A 45 -1.86 2.03 10.61
CA CYS A 45 -1.58 3.41 10.28
C CYS A 45 -2.78 4.10 9.62
N THR A 46 -2.83 5.41 9.81
CA THR A 46 -3.74 6.30 9.11
C THR A 46 -2.96 7.00 8.01
N LEU A 47 -3.34 6.77 6.75
CA LEU A 47 -2.73 7.39 5.58
C LEU A 47 -3.67 8.43 4.98
N GLN A 48 -3.06 9.45 4.37
CA GLN A 48 -3.73 10.34 3.44
C GLN A 48 -2.90 10.40 2.16
N GLU A 49 -3.55 10.15 1.03
CA GLU A 49 -2.90 10.14 -0.28
C GLU A 49 -3.78 10.81 -1.35
N THR A 50 -3.13 11.24 -2.42
CA THR A 50 -3.79 11.50 -3.70
C THR A 50 -3.29 10.48 -4.72
N ALA A 51 -4.17 10.15 -5.67
CA ALA A 51 -3.87 9.25 -6.77
C ALA A 51 -4.45 9.85 -8.04
N GLN A 52 -3.60 10.08 -9.04
CA GLN A 52 -4.04 10.53 -10.36
C GLN A 52 -3.84 9.40 -11.37
N LEU A 53 -4.91 8.96 -12.01
CA LEU A 53 -4.86 8.00 -13.10
C LEU A 53 -4.48 8.72 -14.40
N TYR A 54 -3.61 8.10 -15.18
CA TYR A 54 -3.30 8.50 -16.54
C TYR A 54 -3.60 7.32 -17.48
N ASP A 55 -4.41 7.57 -18.51
CA ASP A 55 -4.68 6.66 -19.62
C ASP A 55 -4.06 7.21 -20.90
N GLY A 56 -3.16 6.44 -21.53
CA GLY A 56 -2.48 6.88 -22.77
C GLY A 56 -1.69 8.19 -22.59
N GLY A 57 -1.27 8.50 -21.36
CA GLY A 57 -0.58 9.74 -21.00
C GLY A 57 -1.49 10.95 -20.76
N GLN A 58 -2.82 10.80 -20.88
CA GLN A 58 -3.79 11.83 -20.53
C GLN A 58 -4.36 11.57 -19.13
N PRO A 59 -4.59 12.61 -18.32
CA PRO A 59 -5.18 12.43 -16.99
C PRO A 59 -6.63 11.96 -17.10
N ASP A 60 -6.97 10.87 -16.42
CA ASP A 60 -8.35 10.43 -16.20
C ASP A 60 -8.81 10.86 -14.80
N LEU A 61 -9.71 11.85 -14.78
CA LEU A 61 -10.21 12.43 -13.55
C LEU A 61 -11.34 11.63 -12.88
N ASN A 62 -11.94 10.66 -13.58
CA ASN A 62 -13.07 9.91 -13.03
C ASN A 62 -12.64 8.97 -11.92
N ASP A 63 -11.49 8.32 -12.09
CA ASP A 63 -10.92 7.39 -11.11
C ASP A 63 -9.82 8.01 -10.24
N SER A 64 -9.40 9.24 -10.56
CA SER A 64 -8.48 10.00 -9.70
C SER A 64 -9.14 10.33 -8.35
N TYR A 65 -8.39 10.21 -7.25
CA TYR A 65 -8.95 10.39 -5.91
C TYR A 65 -8.01 11.08 -4.92
N LYS A 66 -8.62 11.57 -3.85
CA LYS A 66 -7.94 11.93 -2.60
C LYS A 66 -8.62 11.19 -1.46
N ALA A 67 -7.86 10.37 -0.74
CA ALA A 67 -8.41 9.51 0.30
C ALA A 67 -7.64 9.69 1.61
N LYS A 68 -8.36 9.59 2.72
CA LYS A 68 -7.80 9.38 4.06
C LYS A 68 -8.42 8.12 4.61
N TYR A 69 -7.60 7.13 4.95
CA TYR A 69 -8.06 5.81 5.37
C TYR A 69 -7.10 5.20 6.39
N GLN A 70 -7.60 4.21 7.12
CA GLN A 70 -6.76 3.38 7.99
C GLN A 70 -6.41 2.08 7.29
N ALA A 71 -5.19 1.62 7.46
CA ALA A 71 -4.73 0.34 6.96
C ALA A 71 -4.02 -0.44 8.06
N ARG A 72 -4.11 -1.77 7.98
CA ARG A 72 -3.35 -2.70 8.81
C ARG A 72 -2.43 -3.50 7.92
N TYR A 73 -1.14 -3.45 8.22
CA TYR A 73 -0.10 -4.23 7.57
C TYR A 73 0.44 -5.30 8.49
N VAL A 74 0.82 -6.41 7.89
CA VAL A 74 1.60 -7.46 8.52
C VAL A 74 2.98 -7.42 7.90
N MET A 75 3.99 -7.23 8.75
CA MET A 75 5.39 -7.17 8.36
C MET A 75 6.13 -8.38 8.94
N GLU A 76 7.04 -8.94 8.17
CA GLU A 76 7.89 -10.06 8.58
C GLU A 76 9.37 -9.71 8.33
N TRP A 77 10.23 -10.12 9.25
CA TRP A 77 11.68 -9.96 9.17
C TRP A 77 12.25 -11.07 8.29
N PHE A 78 13.01 -10.68 7.28
CA PHE A 78 13.71 -11.59 6.37
C PHE A 78 15.21 -11.52 6.68
N PRO A 79 15.77 -12.52 7.38
CA PRO A 79 17.17 -12.50 7.81
C PRO A 79 18.16 -12.47 6.63
N GLU A 80 17.83 -13.13 5.52
CA GLU A 80 18.66 -13.20 4.32
C GLU A 80 18.88 -11.82 3.68
N ASP A 81 17.84 -10.99 3.68
CA ASP A 81 17.87 -9.63 3.12
C ASP A 81 18.10 -8.54 4.18
N VAL A 82 18.22 -8.94 5.44
CA VAL A 82 18.38 -8.05 6.61
C VAL A 82 17.35 -6.91 6.59
N CYS A 83 16.09 -7.23 6.28
CA CYS A 83 15.03 -6.22 6.16
C CYS A 83 13.64 -6.73 6.57
N TRP A 84 12.74 -5.78 6.81
CA TRP A 84 11.32 -6.06 6.98
C TRP A 84 10.60 -5.96 5.63
N LYS A 85 9.67 -6.88 5.36
CA LYS A 85 8.80 -6.83 4.19
C LYS A 85 7.34 -6.90 4.60
N ILE A 86 6.48 -6.22 3.84
CA ILE A 86 5.03 -6.30 4.02
C ILE A 86 4.53 -7.57 3.33
N THR A 87 3.97 -8.50 4.10
CA THR A 87 3.49 -9.79 3.57
C THR A 87 1.97 -9.81 3.41
N SER A 88 1.25 -8.98 4.16
CA SER A 88 -0.20 -8.78 4.05
C SER A 88 -0.59 -7.33 4.37
N GLY A 89 -1.68 -6.85 3.79
CA GLY A 89 -2.23 -5.52 4.03
C GLY A 89 -3.74 -5.51 3.81
N VAL A 90 -4.46 -4.75 4.61
CA VAL A 90 -5.91 -4.54 4.46
C VAL A 90 -6.29 -3.12 4.82
N VAL A 91 -7.16 -2.50 4.02
CA VAL A 91 -7.80 -1.23 4.36
C VAL A 91 -8.91 -1.50 5.36
N LEU A 92 -8.90 -0.79 6.48
CA LEU A 92 -9.89 -0.95 7.53
C LEU A 92 -11.17 -0.18 7.18
N PRO A 93 -12.36 -0.71 7.52
CA PRO A 93 -13.61 0.03 7.34
C PRO A 93 -13.58 1.36 8.09
N ASN A 94 -14.06 2.43 7.45
CA ASN A 94 -14.31 3.67 8.16
C ASN A 94 -15.36 3.42 9.25
N LYS A 95 -15.05 3.81 10.49
CA LYS A 95 -16.01 3.79 11.60
C LYS A 95 -17.04 4.90 11.46
#